data_AF-A0A7V3UIM0-F1
#
_entry.id   AF-A0A7V3UIM0-F1
#
_cell.length_a   1.000
_cell.length_b   1.000
_cell.length_c   1.000
_cell.angle_alpha   90.00
_cell.angle_beta   90.00
_cell.angle_gamma   90.00
#
_symmetry.space_group_name_H-M   'P 1'
#
loop_
_entity.id
_entity.type
_entity.pdbx_description
1 polymer ?
#
loop_
_entity_poly.entity_id
_entity_poly.type
_entity_poly.pdbx_seq_one_letter_code
_entity_poly.pdbx_strand_id
1 'polypeptide(L)'
;IKEGIERGEKALHIVDPKLRSEHLRRLEGVSINVATAEHNGQLEVRVWEEAHLRKGLFDQNAMLLLIEEMLGNSKAQGFPLTRLVVNMEWALEDKPGVHDLIEYETRLNYILPKYEDPVI
;
A
#
# COMPACT_ATOMS: atom_id res chain seq x y z
N ILE A 1 11.89 4.90 -0.18
CA ILE A 1 10.89 5.23 -1.23
C ILE A 1 11.55 5.95 -2.39
N LYS A 2 12.13 7.16 -2.20
CA LYS A 2 12.87 7.90 -3.24
C LYS A 2 13.83 7.03 -4.06
N GLU A 3 14.74 6.32 -3.40
CA GLU A 3 15.70 5.46 -4.10
C GLU A 3 15.05 4.33 -4.92
N GLY A 4 13.91 3.80 -4.47
CA GLY A 4 13.16 2.79 -5.22
C GLY A 4 12.56 3.38 -6.49
N ILE A 5 11.96 4.57 -6.39
CA ILE A 5 11.45 5.32 -7.54
C ILE A 5 12.58 5.63 -8.53
N GLU A 6 13.76 6.04 -8.04
CA GLU A 6 14.96 6.28 -8.87
C GLU A 6 15.46 5.01 -9.58
N ARG A 7 15.24 3.84 -8.99
CA ARG A 7 15.54 2.52 -9.61
C ARG A 7 14.42 2.00 -10.51
N GLY A 8 13.37 2.78 -10.74
CA GLY A 8 12.24 2.36 -11.57
C GLY A 8 11.26 1.42 -10.85
N GLU A 9 11.35 1.25 -9.53
CA GLU A 9 10.41 0.43 -8.75
C GLU A 9 9.07 1.17 -8.57
N LYS A 10 7.97 0.42 -8.41
CA LYS A 10 6.66 0.96 -8.06
C LYS A 10 6.58 1.24 -6.56
N ALA A 11 5.94 2.33 -6.17
CA ALA A 11 5.61 2.66 -4.79
C ALA A 11 4.09 2.67 -4.62
N LEU A 12 3.56 1.79 -3.77
CA LEU A 12 2.15 1.76 -3.42
C LEU A 12 2.01 2.10 -1.94
N HIS A 13 1.29 3.16 -1.64
CA HIS A 13 1.11 3.66 -0.28
C HIS A 13 -0.36 3.63 0.10
N ILE A 14 -0.67 3.08 1.26
CA ILE A 14 -2.01 3.12 1.86
C ILE A 14 -1.95 4.00 3.12
N VAL A 15 -2.70 5.10 3.13
CA VAL A 15 -2.60 6.15 4.15
C VAL A 15 -3.96 6.55 4.73
N ASP A 16 -3.95 7.23 5.89
CA ASP A 16 -5.14 7.92 6.43
C ASP A 16 -5.65 8.95 5.39
N PRO A 17 -6.94 8.96 5.05
CA PRO A 17 -7.51 9.97 4.16
C PRO A 17 -7.22 11.41 4.58
N LYS A 18 -7.15 11.71 5.88
CA LYS A 18 -6.83 13.03 6.43
C LYS A 18 -5.38 13.43 6.16
N LEU A 19 -4.48 12.46 6.06
CA LEU A 19 -3.05 12.69 5.89
C LEU A 19 -2.59 12.59 4.43
N ARG A 20 -3.44 12.14 3.50
CA ARG A 20 -3.05 11.96 2.08
C ARG A 20 -2.38 13.19 1.49
N SER A 21 -2.96 14.37 1.65
CA SER A 21 -2.39 15.60 1.09
C SER A 21 -1.05 15.98 1.72
N GLU A 22 -0.88 15.76 3.02
CA GLU A 22 0.40 16.00 3.70
C GLU A 22 1.45 14.98 3.26
N HIS A 23 1.06 13.72 3.15
CA HIS A 23 1.91 12.63 2.68
C HIS A 23 2.48 12.92 1.29
N LEU A 24 1.66 13.38 0.34
CA LEU A 24 2.13 13.78 -0.99
C LEU A 24 3.13 14.95 -0.91
N ARG A 25 2.86 15.98 -0.12
CA ARG A 25 3.82 17.10 0.09
C ARG A 25 5.15 16.62 0.68
N ARG A 26 5.13 15.63 1.56
CA ARG A 26 6.34 15.04 2.13
C ARG A 26 7.15 14.28 1.09
N LEU A 27 6.50 13.57 0.15
CA LEU A 27 7.17 12.92 -0.98
C LEU A 27 7.81 13.97 -1.91
N GLU A 28 7.09 15.05 -2.23
CA GLU A 28 7.65 16.18 -3.00
C GLU A 28 8.85 16.82 -2.29
N GLY A 29 8.77 16.99 -0.97
CA GLY A 29 9.83 17.57 -0.15
C GLY A 29 11.14 16.76 -0.13
N VAL A 30 11.10 15.48 -0.53
CA VAL A 30 12.30 14.64 -0.75
C VAL A 30 12.65 14.49 -2.24
N SER A 31 12.20 15.44 -3.06
CA SER A 31 12.47 15.52 -4.50
C SER A 31 11.88 14.38 -5.34
N ILE A 32 10.79 13.76 -4.90
CA ILE A 32 9.99 12.87 -5.77
C ILE A 32 9.06 13.74 -6.60
N ASN A 33 9.11 13.62 -7.93
CA ASN A 33 8.12 14.23 -8.80
C ASN A 33 6.81 13.41 -8.75
N VAL A 34 5.97 13.73 -7.78
CA VAL A 34 4.71 13.02 -7.51
C VAL A 34 3.80 13.01 -8.74
N ALA A 35 3.64 14.14 -9.43
CA ALA A 35 2.75 14.24 -10.58
C ALA A 35 3.18 13.29 -11.72
N THR A 36 4.47 13.23 -12.04
CA THR A 36 4.99 12.30 -13.07
C THR A 36 4.89 10.85 -12.61
N ALA A 37 5.21 10.57 -11.34
CA ALA A 37 5.16 9.22 -10.79
C ALA A 37 3.71 8.68 -10.68
N GLU A 38 2.72 9.52 -10.36
CA GLU A 38 1.31 9.11 -10.41
C GLU A 38 0.85 8.91 -11.86
N HIS A 39 1.23 9.83 -12.77
CA HIS A 39 0.82 9.76 -14.17
C HIS A 39 1.31 8.49 -14.88
N ASN A 40 2.55 8.06 -14.62
CA ASN A 40 3.12 6.84 -15.21
C ASN A 40 2.81 5.56 -14.40
N GLY A 41 2.03 5.67 -13.31
CA GLY A 41 1.65 4.55 -12.45
C GLY A 41 2.75 4.03 -11.52
N GLN A 42 3.89 4.72 -11.45
CA GLN A 42 5.01 4.35 -10.57
C GLN A 42 4.73 4.69 -9.10
N LEU A 43 3.90 5.70 -8.82
CA LEU A 43 3.41 6.03 -7.49
C LEU A 43 1.89 5.88 -7.46
N GLU A 44 1.40 5.14 -6.46
CA GLU A 44 -0.02 4.96 -6.22
C GLU A 44 -0.30 5.20 -4.73
N VAL A 45 -1.10 6.21 -4.42
CA VAL A 45 -1.45 6.56 -3.03
C VAL A 45 -2.95 6.38 -2.82
N ARG A 46 -3.31 5.29 -2.14
CA ARG A 46 -4.67 4.94 -1.76
C ARG A 46 -4.96 5.38 -0.33
N VAL A 47 -6.22 5.73 -0.07
CA VAL A 47 -6.71 5.92 1.32
C VAL A 47 -7.21 4.59 1.89
N TRP A 48 -7.47 4.53 3.20
CA TRP A 48 -7.96 3.32 3.85
C TRP A 48 -9.24 2.76 3.22
N GLU A 49 -10.18 3.61 2.84
CA GLU A 49 -11.46 3.24 2.22
C GLU A 49 -11.30 2.59 0.83
N GLU A 50 -10.16 2.80 0.18
CA GLU A 50 -9.80 2.21 -1.11
C GLU A 50 -9.04 0.88 -0.96
N ALA A 51 -8.68 0.51 0.29
CA ALA A 51 -7.94 -0.71 0.61
C ALA A 51 -8.51 -1.46 1.83
N HIS A 52 -7.99 -1.20 3.05
CA HIS A 52 -8.34 -1.92 4.28
C HIS A 52 -9.83 -1.86 4.60
N LEU A 53 -10.44 -0.69 4.44
CA LEU A 53 -11.82 -0.41 4.84
C LEU A 53 -12.76 -0.33 3.63
N ARG A 54 -12.50 -1.11 2.58
CA ARG A 54 -13.39 -1.18 1.42
C ARG A 54 -14.79 -1.58 1.88
N LYS A 55 -15.79 -0.80 1.47
CA LYS A 55 -17.20 -0.93 1.90
C LYS A 55 -17.46 -0.63 3.38
N GLY A 56 -16.52 0.06 4.06
CA GLY A 56 -16.70 0.54 5.43
C GLY A 56 -16.38 -0.48 6.53
N LEU A 57 -15.80 -1.63 6.19
CA LEU A 57 -15.34 -2.64 7.14
C LEU A 57 -13.98 -3.21 6.74
N PHE A 58 -13.26 -3.76 7.71
CA PHE A 58 -12.09 -4.59 7.45
C PHE A 58 -12.54 -6.02 7.12
N ASP A 59 -12.14 -6.51 5.95
CA ASP A 59 -12.32 -7.89 5.52
C ASP A 59 -10.93 -8.47 5.21
N GLN A 60 -10.45 -9.34 6.09
CA GLN A 60 -9.14 -9.96 5.97
C GLN A 60 -8.96 -10.73 4.65
N ASN A 61 -9.98 -11.43 4.16
CA ASN A 61 -9.87 -12.21 2.93
C ASN A 61 -9.76 -11.30 1.72
N ALA A 62 -10.57 -10.24 1.69
CA ALA A 62 -10.50 -9.24 0.63
C ALA A 62 -9.16 -8.49 0.64
N MET A 63 -8.59 -8.21 1.82
CA MET A 63 -7.31 -7.52 1.94
C MET A 63 -6.13 -8.41 1.50
N LEU A 64 -6.14 -9.70 1.85
CA LEU A 64 -5.10 -10.64 1.40
C LEU A 64 -5.09 -10.79 -0.13
N LEU A 65 -6.26 -10.95 -0.75
CA LEU A 65 -6.38 -10.98 -2.21
C LEU A 65 -5.87 -9.68 -2.85
N LEU A 66 -6.14 -8.54 -2.22
CA LEU A 66 -5.66 -7.25 -2.70
C LEU A 66 -4.13 -7.14 -2.62
N ILE A 67 -3.50 -7.63 -1.55
CA ILE A 67 -2.04 -7.66 -1.45
C ILE A 67 -1.44 -8.55 -2.53
N GLU A 68 -1.98 -9.76 -2.73
CA GLU A 68 -1.48 -10.66 -3.79
C GLU A 68 -1.63 -10.02 -5.18
N GLU A 69 -2.70 -9.28 -5.44
CA GLU A 69 -2.90 -8.50 -6.67
C GLU A 69 -1.87 -7.36 -6.80
N MET A 70 -1.68 -6.57 -5.75
CA MET A 70 -0.76 -5.42 -5.73
C MET A 70 0.70 -5.84 -5.95
N LEU A 71 1.12 -6.95 -5.35
CA LEU A 71 2.48 -7.47 -5.47
C LEU A 71 2.66 -8.28 -6.77
N GLY A 72 1.66 -9.04 -7.19
CA GLY A 72 1.73 -9.89 -8.38
C GLY A 72 1.71 -9.13 -9.72
N ASN A 73 1.05 -7.96 -9.78
CA ASN A 73 0.81 -7.27 -11.04
C ASN A 73 1.92 -6.32 -11.49
N SER A 74 2.87 -5.96 -10.62
CA SER A 74 3.85 -4.91 -10.90
C SER A 74 4.85 -5.26 -12.00
N LYS A 75 5.31 -6.52 -12.04
CA LYS A 75 6.20 -7.02 -13.10
C LYS A 75 5.53 -6.96 -14.47
N ALA A 76 4.23 -7.26 -14.55
CA ALA A 76 3.46 -7.13 -15.79
C ALA A 76 3.26 -5.66 -16.22
N GLN A 77 3.33 -4.72 -15.28
CA GLN A 77 3.29 -3.28 -15.54
C GLN A 77 4.67 -2.68 -15.88
N GLY A 78 5.73 -3.51 -15.94
CA GLY A 78 7.08 -3.07 -16.27
C GLY A 78 7.92 -2.60 -15.09
N PHE A 79 7.43 -2.76 -13.86
CA PHE A 79 8.16 -2.40 -12.64
C PHE A 79 8.91 -3.63 -12.09
N PRO A 80 10.20 -3.51 -11.73
CA PRO A 80 10.98 -4.63 -11.24
C PRO A 80 10.52 -5.14 -9.86
N LEU A 81 10.10 -4.22 -8.99
CA LEU A 81 9.55 -4.46 -7.65
C LEU A 81 8.47 -3.43 -7.32
N THR A 82 7.60 -3.78 -6.38
CA THR A 82 6.67 -2.92 -5.66
C THR A 82 7.17 -2.71 -4.23
N ARG A 83 7.23 -1.46 -3.79
CA ARG A 83 7.33 -1.11 -2.37
C ARG A 83 5.96 -0.78 -1.85
N LEU A 84 5.41 -1.66 -1.02
CA LEU A 84 4.13 -1.46 -0.35
C LEU A 84 4.38 -0.80 1.02
N VAL A 85 3.82 0.38 1.23
CA VAL A 85 3.86 1.09 2.52
C VAL A 85 2.45 1.19 3.07
N VAL A 86 2.24 0.71 4.28
CA VAL A 86 0.91 0.67 4.87
C VAL A 86 0.90 1.30 6.26
N ASN A 87 0.00 2.26 6.47
CA ASN A 87 -0.36 2.70 7.82
C ASN A 87 -1.69 2.05 8.23
N MET A 88 -1.70 1.38 9.38
CA MET A 88 -2.88 0.69 9.93
C MET A 88 -3.46 1.38 11.16
N GLU A 89 -3.27 2.70 11.33
CA GLU A 89 -3.85 3.43 12.48
C GLU A 89 -5.37 3.38 12.53
N TRP A 90 -6.04 3.06 11.42
CA TRP A 90 -7.47 2.74 11.41
C TRP A 90 -7.86 1.64 12.40
N ALA A 91 -6.95 0.74 12.76
CA ALA A 91 -7.19 -0.32 13.73
C ALA A 91 -7.29 0.18 15.17
N LEU A 92 -6.85 1.42 15.43
CA LEU A 92 -7.08 2.11 16.70
C LEU A 92 -8.51 2.68 16.79
N GLU A 93 -9.19 2.78 15.65
CA GLU A 93 -10.62 3.10 15.60
C GLU A 93 -11.43 1.80 15.74
N ASP A 94 -12.58 1.86 16.42
CA ASP A 94 -13.50 0.71 16.59
C ASP A 94 -14.25 0.41 15.27
N LYS A 95 -13.48 0.01 14.23
CA LYS A 95 -13.99 -0.29 12.90
C LYS A 95 -14.58 -1.70 12.87
N PRO A 96 -15.69 -1.90 12.13
CA PRO A 96 -16.18 -3.25 11.86
C PRO A 96 -15.08 -4.13 11.25
N GLY A 97 -14.91 -5.33 11.79
CA GLY A 97 -13.91 -6.31 11.33
C GLY A 97 -12.52 -6.20 11.95
N VAL A 98 -12.23 -5.17 12.77
CA VAL A 98 -10.89 -4.99 13.38
C VAL A 98 -10.40 -6.20 14.20
N HIS A 99 -11.32 -6.99 14.76
CA HIS A 99 -11.03 -8.19 15.53
C HIS A 99 -10.30 -9.29 14.71
N ASP A 100 -10.43 -9.26 13.38
CA ASP A 100 -9.77 -10.21 12.48
C ASP A 100 -8.30 -9.83 12.18
N LEU A 101 -7.84 -8.67 12.65
CA LEU A 101 -6.52 -8.12 12.31
C LEU A 101 -5.37 -9.07 12.72
N ILE A 102 -5.46 -9.72 13.89
CA ILE A 102 -4.41 -10.64 14.35
C ILE A 102 -4.33 -11.89 13.47
N GLU A 103 -5.48 -12.43 13.04
CA GLU A 103 -5.51 -13.56 12.11
C GLU A 103 -4.95 -13.13 10.75
N TYR A 104 -5.36 -11.97 10.26
CA TYR A 104 -4.86 -11.38 9.03
C TYR A 104 -3.33 -11.25 9.03
N GLU A 105 -2.73 -10.64 10.06
CA GLU A 105 -1.28 -10.48 10.19
C GLU A 105 -0.56 -11.84 10.22
N THR A 106 -1.16 -12.82 10.90
CA THR A 106 -0.63 -14.19 10.94
C THR A 106 -0.63 -14.83 9.56
N ARG A 107 -1.71 -14.66 8.79
CA ARG A 107 -1.82 -15.18 7.41
C ARG A 107 -0.88 -14.45 6.46
N LEU A 108 -0.68 -13.15 6.64
CA LEU A 108 0.21 -12.32 5.84
C LEU A 108 1.66 -12.82 5.90
N ASN A 109 2.11 -13.32 7.06
CA ASN A 109 3.43 -13.94 7.22
C ASN A 109 3.69 -15.15 6.30
N TYR A 110 2.65 -15.83 5.83
CA TYR A 110 2.80 -16.95 4.87
C TYR A 110 2.68 -16.51 3.41
N ILE A 111 2.19 -15.30 3.15
CA ILE A 111 1.99 -14.76 1.81
C ILE A 111 3.20 -13.93 1.38
N LEU A 112 3.68 -13.02 2.23
CA LEU A 112 4.78 -12.10 1.88
C LEU A 112 6.06 -12.81 1.42
N PRO A 113 6.51 -13.94 2.00
CA PRO A 113 7.73 -14.63 1.55
C PRO A 113 7.67 -15.16 0.11
N LYS A 114 6.50 -15.17 -0.54
CA LYS A 114 6.35 -15.53 -1.95
C LYS A 114 6.79 -14.41 -2.90
N TYR A 115 7.01 -13.20 -2.38
CA TYR A 115 7.31 -11.99 -3.12
C TYR A 115 8.66 -11.42 -2.67
N GLU A 116 9.42 -10.86 -3.62
CA GLU A 116 10.67 -10.12 -3.32
C GLU A 116 10.39 -8.66 -2.95
N ASP A 117 9.12 -8.27 -3.01
CA ASP A 117 8.61 -6.93 -2.83
C ASP A 117 8.72 -6.47 -1.36
N PRO A 118 9.36 -5.32 -1.10
CA PRO A 118 9.42 -4.76 0.25
C PRO A 118 8.04 -4.30 0.73
N VAL A 119 7.59 -4.86 1.86
CA VAL A 119 6.38 -4.42 2.57
C VAL A 119 6.79 -3.77 3.88
N ILE A 120 6.29 -2.56 4.13
CA ILE A 120 6.70 -1.67 5.23
C ILE A 120 5.47 -1.16 5.97
#